data_AF-A0A350ET31-F1
#
_entry.id   AF-A0A350ET31-F1
#
_cell.length_a   1.000
_cell.length_b   1.000
_cell.length_c   1.000
_cell.angle_alpha   90.00
_cell.angle_beta   90.00
_cell.angle_gamma   90.00
#
_symmetry.space_group_name_H-M   'P 1'
#
loop_
_entity.id
_entity.type
_entity.pdbx_description
1 polymer ?
#
loop_
_entity_poly.entity_id
_entity_poly.type
_entity_poly.pdbx_seq_one_letter_code
_entity_poly.pdbx_strand_id
1 'polypeptide(L)'
;FKDFWGRPKARAVDNVDFEVKRGEVFGLLGPNGSGKSTTVKMLLGLLYPTKGHIEVFGKSPRHVQTKQRIGYLPEESYLYRYLNSEETLDFFGNLFSIDAKDR
;
A
#
# COMPACT_ATOMS: atom_id res chain seq x y z
N PHE A 1 -3.69 -19.80 -19.50
CA PHE A 1 -2.47 -20.39 -18.93
C PHE A 1 -2.82 -21.01 -17.58
N LYS A 2 -2.67 -22.32 -17.45
CA LYS A 2 -2.90 -23.07 -16.20
C LYS A 2 -1.60 -23.16 -15.41
N ASP A 3 -1.66 -23.21 -14.08
CA ASP A 3 -0.48 -23.47 -13.26
C ASP A 3 -0.01 -24.94 -13.38
N PHE A 4 1.08 -25.30 -12.68
CA PHE A 4 1.63 -26.66 -12.65
C PHE A 4 0.60 -27.73 -12.26
N TRP A 5 -0.47 -27.36 -11.55
CA TRP A 5 -1.54 -28.24 -11.08
C TRP A 5 -2.80 -28.15 -11.95
N GLY A 6 -2.73 -27.52 -13.11
CA GLY A 6 -3.86 -27.40 -14.02
C GLY A 6 -4.93 -26.39 -13.59
N ARG A 7 -4.69 -25.59 -12.53
CA ARG A 7 -5.66 -24.62 -12.03
C ARG A 7 -5.70 -23.39 -12.95
N PRO A 8 -6.88 -22.80 -13.19
CA PRO A 8 -6.96 -21.55 -13.93
C PRO A 8 -6.21 -20.46 -13.17
N LYS A 9 -5.24 -19.81 -13.84
CA LYS A 9 -4.53 -18.67 -13.26
C LYS A 9 -5.51 -17.51 -13.09
N ALA A 10 -5.81 -17.16 -11.85
CA ALA A 10 -6.69 -16.04 -11.53
C ALA A 10 -6.05 -14.71 -11.93
N ARG A 11 -6.84 -13.81 -12.53
CA ARG A 11 -6.44 -12.42 -12.78
C ARG A 11 -6.92 -11.57 -11.60
N ALA A 12 -6.01 -11.23 -10.71
CA ALA A 12 -6.35 -10.45 -9.51
C ALA A 12 -6.64 -8.96 -9.83
N VAL A 13 -5.98 -8.42 -10.86
CA VAL A 13 -6.18 -7.07 -11.40
C VAL A 13 -6.04 -7.18 -12.92
N ASP A 14 -6.96 -6.57 -13.67
CA ASP A 14 -6.98 -6.63 -15.14
C ASP A 14 -7.18 -5.23 -15.72
N ASN A 15 -6.16 -4.72 -16.43
CA ASN A 15 -6.15 -3.44 -17.16
C ASN A 15 -6.75 -2.24 -16.40
N VAL A 16 -6.35 -2.06 -15.14
CA VAL A 16 -6.70 -0.86 -14.36
C VAL A 16 -5.76 0.28 -14.72
N ASP A 17 -6.33 1.43 -15.05
CA ASP A 17 -5.61 2.67 -15.36
C ASP A 17 -6.28 3.84 -14.62
N PHE A 18 -5.49 4.56 -13.83
CA PHE A 18 -5.93 5.78 -13.14
C PHE A 18 -4.73 6.62 -12.73
N GLU A 19 -4.98 7.92 -12.56
CA GLU A 19 -4.05 8.88 -11.97
C GLU A 19 -4.72 9.52 -10.76
N VAL A 20 -4.00 9.63 -9.64
CA VAL A 20 -4.44 10.37 -8.45
C VAL A 20 -3.56 11.60 -8.30
N LYS A 21 -4.17 12.78 -8.40
CA LYS A 21 -3.45 14.06 -8.35
C LYS A 21 -3.21 14.50 -6.91
N ARG A 22 -2.27 15.43 -6.75
CA ARG A 22 -1.94 16.00 -5.44
C ARG A 22 -3.18 16.67 -4.83
N GLY A 23 -3.54 16.24 -3.62
CA GLY A 23 -4.68 16.79 -2.87
C GLY A 23 -6.01 16.08 -3.16
N GLU A 24 -6.04 15.11 -4.08
CA GLU A 24 -7.24 14.32 -4.33
C GLU A 24 -7.45 13.23 -3.27
N VAL A 25 -8.72 13.01 -2.94
CA VAL A 25 -9.16 11.84 -2.17
C VAL A 25 -9.71 10.83 -3.17
N PHE A 26 -9.08 9.66 -3.23
CA PHE A 26 -9.43 8.59 -4.17
C PHE A 26 -9.95 7.36 -3.42
N GLY A 27 -11.06 6.78 -3.91
CA GLY A 27 -11.66 5.57 -3.36
C GLY A 27 -11.64 4.41 -4.36
N LEU A 28 -11.05 3.28 -3.97
CA LEU A 28 -11.09 2.04 -4.75
C LEU A 28 -12.18 1.10 -4.19
N LEU A 29 -13.34 1.06 -4.84
CA LEU A 29 -14.53 0.36 -4.35
C LEU A 29 -14.83 -0.91 -5.17
N GLY A 30 -15.41 -1.92 -4.51
CA GLY A 30 -15.79 -3.19 -5.15
C GLY A 30 -15.97 -4.33 -4.14
N PRO A 31 -16.54 -5.48 -4.56
CA PRO A 31 -16.78 -6.63 -3.68
C PRO A 31 -15.48 -7.33 -3.23
N ASN A 32 -15.57 -8.23 -2.26
CA ASN A 32 -14.42 -9.04 -1.85
C ASN A 32 -13.87 -9.85 -3.03
N GLY A 33 -12.54 -9.90 -3.16
CA GLY A 33 -11.88 -10.54 -4.29
C GLY A 33 -11.78 -9.70 -5.56
N SER A 34 -12.31 -8.46 -5.61
CA SER A 34 -12.24 -7.60 -6.80
C SER A 34 -10.86 -6.99 -7.12
N GLY A 35 -9.82 -7.33 -6.33
CA GLY A 35 -8.46 -6.85 -6.56
C GLY A 35 -8.04 -5.62 -5.76
N LYS A 36 -8.92 -5.01 -4.94
CA LYS A 36 -8.63 -3.77 -4.19
C LYS A 36 -7.32 -3.83 -3.40
N SER A 37 -7.21 -4.79 -2.48
CA SER A 37 -6.03 -4.94 -1.63
C SER A 37 -4.79 -5.33 -2.43
N THR A 38 -4.96 -6.03 -3.56
CA THR A 38 -3.87 -6.34 -4.49
C THR A 38 -3.34 -5.07 -5.15
N THR A 39 -4.22 -4.18 -5.63
CA THR A 39 -3.86 -2.86 -6.18
C THR A 39 -3.14 -2.01 -5.16
N VAL A 40 -3.68 -1.89 -3.94
CA VAL A 40 -3.03 -1.12 -2.85
C VAL A 40 -1.64 -1.69 -2.53
N LYS A 41 -1.49 -3.01 -2.40
CA LYS A 41 -0.18 -3.64 -2.16
C LYS A 41 0.83 -3.41 -3.30
N MET A 42 0.38 -3.31 -4.55
CA MET A 42 1.25 -2.92 -5.67
C MET A 42 1.68 -1.44 -5.57
N LEU A 43 0.78 -0.53 -5.19
CA LEU A 43 1.10 0.89 -4.94
C LEU A 43 2.08 1.07 -3.77
N LEU A 44 2.03 0.19 -2.76
CA LEU A 44 3.00 0.16 -1.65
C LEU A 44 4.35 -0.50 -2.04
N GLY A 45 4.42 -1.10 -3.23
CA GLY A 45 5.58 -1.85 -3.71
C GLY A 45 5.79 -3.19 -2.99
N LEU A 46 4.75 -3.74 -2.36
CA LEU A 46 4.75 -5.05 -1.70
C LEU A 46 4.43 -6.19 -2.67
N LEU A 47 3.76 -5.89 -3.78
CA LEU A 47 3.48 -6.82 -4.87
C LEU A 47 3.98 -6.25 -6.21
N TYR A 48 4.32 -7.15 -7.13
CA TYR A 48 4.78 -6.79 -8.47
C TYR A 48 3.64 -6.90 -9.47
N PRO A 49 3.43 -5.89 -10.34
CA PRO A 49 2.52 -6.04 -11.46
C PRO A 49 3.07 -7.11 -12.40
N THR A 50 2.19 -7.96 -12.94
CA THR A 50 2.60 -8.93 -13.98
C THR A 50 2.93 -8.22 -15.29
N LYS A 51 2.25 -7.10 -15.58
CA LYS A 51 2.44 -6.20 -16.72
C LYS A 51 2.00 -4.79 -16.33
N GLY A 52 2.45 -3.79 -17.09
CA GLY A 52 2.11 -2.39 -16.86
C GLY A 52 3.15 -1.68 -16.00
N HIS A 53 2.84 -0.44 -15.63
CA HIS A 53 3.73 0.46 -14.92
C HIS A 53 3.01 1.13 -13.76
N ILE A 54 3.74 1.41 -12.69
CA ILE A 54 3.20 2.06 -11.49
C ILE A 54 4.24 3.06 -10.99
N GLU A 55 3.82 4.31 -10.79
CA GLU A 55 4.60 5.35 -10.13
C GLU A 55 3.85 5.91 -8.94
N VAL A 56 4.59 6.19 -7.87
CA VAL A 56 4.09 6.90 -6.70
C VAL A 56 5.05 8.05 -6.44
N PHE A 57 4.53 9.28 -6.45
CA PHE A 57 5.33 10.50 -6.39
C PHE A 57 6.43 10.60 -7.47
N GLY A 58 6.12 10.14 -8.69
CA GLY A 58 7.04 10.16 -9.85
C GLY A 58 8.22 9.20 -9.73
N LYS A 59 8.14 8.21 -8.83
CA LYS A 59 9.18 7.20 -8.61
C LYS A 59 8.55 5.81 -8.51
N SER A 60 9.38 4.78 -8.65
CA SER A 60 8.93 3.41 -8.36
C SER A 60 8.42 3.31 -6.91
N PRO A 61 7.30 2.62 -6.65
CA PRO A 61 6.81 2.34 -5.30
C PRO A 61 7.77 1.48 -4.46
N ARG A 62 8.79 0.88 -5.09
CA ARG A 62 9.80 0.06 -4.44
C ARG A 62 10.96 0.87 -3.85
N HIS A 63 11.17 2.11 -4.29
CA HIS A 63 12.25 2.94 -3.76
C HIS A 63 11.99 3.27 -2.29
N VAL A 64 13.01 3.12 -1.45
CA VAL A 64 12.93 3.41 0.00
C VAL A 64 12.47 4.85 0.26
N GLN A 65 12.99 5.81 -0.51
CA GLN A 65 12.61 7.23 -0.44
C GLN A 65 11.11 7.46 -0.73
N THR A 66 10.48 6.63 -1.57
CA THR A 66 9.04 6.73 -1.83
C THR A 66 8.25 6.32 -0.59
N LYS A 67 8.71 5.28 0.12
CA LYS A 67 8.05 4.75 1.32
C LYS A 67 8.05 5.73 2.49
N GLN A 68 9.09 6.55 2.62
CA GLN A 68 9.16 7.62 3.63
C GLN A 68 8.00 8.64 3.52
N ARG A 69 7.31 8.68 2.38
CA ARG A 69 6.21 9.61 2.10
C ARG A 69 4.84 8.94 2.11
N ILE A 70 4.76 7.68 2.51
CA ILE A 70 3.53 6.87 2.48
C ILE A 70 3.19 6.43 3.91
N GLY A 71 1.99 6.81 4.37
CA GLY A 71 1.32 6.15 5.48
C GLY A 71 0.44 5.01 4.97
N TYR A 72 0.44 3.87 5.67
CA TYR A 72 -0.41 2.73 5.34
C TYR A 72 -1.04 2.15 6.60
N LEU A 73 -2.36 2.09 6.63
CA LEU A 73 -3.13 1.43 7.66
C LEU A 73 -3.76 0.15 7.06
N PRO A 74 -3.26 -1.04 7.39
CA PRO A 74 -3.87 -2.29 6.96
C PRO A 74 -5.21 -2.54 7.65
N GLU A 75 -6.06 -3.33 7.00
CA GLU A 75 -7.35 -3.80 7.55
C GLU A 75 -7.19 -4.43 8.93
N GLU A 76 -6.21 -5.32 9.09
CA GLU A 76 -5.74 -5.77 10.39
C GLU A 76 -4.47 -5.04 10.79
N SER A 77 -4.59 -4.14 11.77
CA SER A 77 -3.45 -3.42 12.33
C SER A 77 -2.98 -4.09 13.61
N TYR A 78 -1.75 -4.60 13.60
CA TYR A 78 -1.09 -5.18 14.77
C TYR A 78 -0.27 -4.11 15.46
N LEU A 79 -0.82 -3.55 16.54
CA LEU A 79 -0.10 -2.65 17.43
C LEU A 79 0.59 -3.44 18.55
N TYR A 80 1.71 -2.93 19.03
CA TYR A 80 2.41 -3.52 20.16
C TYR A 80 1.56 -3.36 21.42
N ARG A 81 1.02 -4.48 21.93
CA ARG A 81 0.07 -4.50 23.05
C ARG A 81 0.65 -3.98 24.38
N TYR A 82 1.97 -3.88 24.47
CA TYR A 82 2.67 -3.35 25.64
C TYR A 82 2.89 -1.83 25.56
N LEU A 83 2.51 -1.18 24.47
CA LEU A 83 2.54 0.27 24.32
C LEU A 83 1.14 0.86 24.49
N ASN A 84 1.06 2.00 25.17
CA ASN A 84 -0.14 2.82 25.19
C ASN A 84 -0.25 3.68 23.92
N SER A 85 -1.32 4.47 23.79
CA SER A 85 -1.60 5.28 22.61
C SER A 85 -0.50 6.31 22.32
N GLU A 86 -0.02 7.02 23.34
CA GLU A 86 1.02 8.04 23.22
C GLU A 86 2.35 7.40 22.83
N GLU A 87 2.73 6.31 23.51
CA GLU A 87 3.95 5.55 23.20
C GLU A 87 3.94 4.97 21.77
N THR A 88 2.76 4.57 21.28
CA THR A 88 2.59 4.08 19.91
C THR A 88 2.78 5.20 18.88
N LEU A 89 2.19 6.38 19.13
CA LEU A 89 2.38 7.56 18.28
C LEU A 89 3.83 8.01 18.27
N ASP A 90 4.48 8.03 19.43
CA ASP A 90 5.90 8.35 19.56
C ASP A 90 6.79 7.35 18.81
N PHE A 91 6.50 6.05 18.92
CA PHE A 91 7.24 5.01 18.23
C PHE A 91 7.20 5.20 16.71
N PHE A 92 6.01 5.37 16.13
CA PHE A 92 5.86 5.58 14.69
C PHE A 92 6.37 6.96 14.26
N GLY A 93 6.13 8.01 15.04
CA GLY A 93 6.62 9.36 14.76
C GLY A 93 8.15 9.39 14.67
N ASN A 94 8.84 8.73 15.60
CA ASN A 94 10.30 8.59 15.56
C ASN A 94 10.76 7.78 14.33
N LEU A 95 10.08 6.67 14.00
CA LEU A 95 10.39 5.86 12.82
C LEU A 95 10.30 6.66 11.51
N PHE A 96 9.35 7.59 11.42
CA PHE A 96 9.16 8.49 10.29
C PHE A 96 9.90 9.83 10.44
N SER A 97 10.73 9.99 11.47
CA SER A 97 11.51 11.22 11.73
C SER A 97 10.63 12.49 11.85
N ILE A 98 9.46 12.36 12.46
CA ILE A 98 8.55 13.46 12.76
C ILE A 98 9.09 14.23 13.98
N ASP A 99 9.10 15.55 13.90
CA ASP A 99 9.53 16.45 14.99
C ASP A 99 8.69 16.22 16.25
N ALA A 100 9.30 16.31 17.43
CA ALA A 100 8.60 16.10 18.71
C ALA A 100 7.39 17.03 18.89
N LYS A 101 7.42 18.23 18.30
CA LYS A 101 6.30 19.17 18.36
C LYS A 101 5.12 18.79 17.45
N ASP A 102 5.36 17.93 16.47
CA ASP A 102 4.41 17.50 15.44
C ASP A 102 3.96 16.03 15.66
N ARG A 103 4.46 15.38 16.72
CA ARG A 103 4.09 14.03 17.16
C ARG A 103 2.89 14.06 18.11
#